data_AF-A0A955JFY8-F1
#
_entry.id   AF-A0A955JFY8-F1
#
_cell.length_a   1.000
_cell.length_b   1.000
_cell.length_c   1.000
_cell.angle_alpha   90.00
_cell.angle_beta   90.00
_cell.angle_gamma   90.00
#
_symmetry.space_group_name_H-M   'P 1'
#
loop_
_entity.id
_entity.type
_entity.pdbx_description
1 polymer ?
#
loop_
_entity_poly.entity_id
_entity_poly.type
_entity_poly.pdbx_seq_one_letter_code
_entity_poly.pdbx_strand_id
1 'polypeptide(L)'
;VDFAWFTAEEVARFIPTSHEVGARQAVPEALAHRLARHHFVDIVRGQSPSWRPQHVREATLVTEITASTDTTSTLRIQGQIHLQAAGTWRVGAPDETGPSDQERGMILTLTGEATYDRANSRFARFQAIALGDRWGGTRYNARGRDLGKSPIGFALTLASDDERVPPASIWAYGW
;
A
#
# COMPACT_ATOMS: atom_id res chain seq x y z
N VAL A 1 -7.44 11.14 5.49
CA VAL A 1 -7.21 9.68 5.62
C VAL A 1 -7.68 9.05 4.33
N ASP A 2 -6.91 8.13 3.75
CA ASP A 2 -7.31 7.34 2.58
C ASP A 2 -7.70 5.94 3.05
N PHE A 3 -8.56 5.26 2.29
CA PHE A 3 -9.05 3.92 2.61
C PHE A 3 -8.66 2.95 1.51
N ALA A 4 -8.33 1.71 1.88
CA ALA A 4 -8.19 0.61 0.93
C ALA A 4 -9.38 -0.34 1.11
N TRP A 5 -10.15 -0.54 0.05
CA TRP A 5 -11.33 -1.41 0.10
C TRP A 5 -11.00 -2.79 -0.49
N PHE A 6 -11.56 -3.82 0.13
CA PHE A 6 -11.45 -5.19 -0.35
C PHE A 6 -12.81 -5.85 -0.25
N THR A 7 -13.19 -6.60 -1.28
CA THR A 7 -14.38 -7.44 -1.23
C THR A 7 -14.14 -8.60 -0.25
N ALA A 8 -15.21 -9.27 0.20
CA ALA A 8 -15.09 -10.44 1.05
C ALA A 8 -14.23 -11.55 0.40
N GLU A 9 -14.36 -11.74 -0.92
CA GLU A 9 -13.54 -12.67 -1.68
C GLU A 9 -12.07 -12.28 -1.64
N GLU A 10 -11.76 -11.00 -1.86
CA GLU A 10 -10.38 -10.49 -1.84
C GLU A 10 -9.77 -10.61 -0.44
N VAL A 11 -10.54 -10.34 0.62
CA VAL A 11 -10.11 -10.54 2.01
C VAL A 11 -9.70 -11.99 2.25
N ALA A 12 -10.49 -12.96 1.77
CA ALA A 12 -10.15 -14.38 1.91
C ALA A 12 -8.82 -14.75 1.23
N ARG A 13 -8.40 -14.03 0.19
CA ARG A 13 -7.12 -14.25 -0.50
C ARG A 13 -5.88 -13.82 0.31
N PHE A 14 -6.06 -13.03 1.37
CA PHE A 14 -5.00 -12.73 2.34
C PHE A 14 -4.78 -13.85 3.36
N ILE A 15 -5.65 -14.86 3.39
CA ILE A 15 -5.60 -15.91 4.39
C ILE A 15 -4.98 -17.15 3.73
N PRO A 16 -3.92 -17.74 4.33
CA PRO A 16 -3.43 -19.04 3.90
C PRO A 16 -4.56 -20.09 3.88
N THR A 17 -4.58 -20.92 2.85
CA THR A 17 -5.62 -21.96 2.69
C THR A 17 -5.62 -22.96 3.85
N SER A 18 -4.44 -23.27 4.41
CA SER A 18 -4.31 -23.97 5.68
C SER A 18 -4.30 -22.97 6.83
N HIS A 19 -5.04 -23.30 7.89
CA HIS A 19 -5.12 -22.50 9.12
C HIS A 19 -4.19 -23.00 10.23
N GLU A 20 -3.28 -23.92 9.91
CA GLU A 20 -2.26 -24.40 10.84
C GLU A 20 -1.20 -23.32 11.08
N VAL A 21 -0.67 -23.25 12.30
CA VAL A 21 0.44 -22.34 12.62
C VAL A 21 1.65 -22.66 11.74
N GLY A 22 2.23 -21.62 11.14
CA GLY A 22 3.31 -21.73 10.16
C GLY A 22 2.84 -21.87 8.71
N ALA A 23 1.55 -22.01 8.44
CA ALA A 23 1.03 -21.97 7.07
C ALA A 23 1.28 -20.60 6.45
N ARG A 24 1.82 -20.58 5.23
CA ARG A 24 2.21 -19.37 4.51
C ARG A 24 1.59 -19.33 3.13
N GLN A 25 1.24 -18.13 2.68
CA GLN A 25 0.70 -17.91 1.34
C GLN A 25 1.13 -16.55 0.81
N ALA A 26 1.48 -16.51 -0.47
CA ALA A 26 1.61 -15.25 -1.18
C ALA A 26 0.22 -14.67 -1.46
N VAL A 27 0.01 -13.41 -1.07
CA VAL A 27 -1.20 -12.67 -1.45
C VAL A 27 -1.17 -12.48 -2.97
N PRO A 28 -2.31 -12.61 -3.68
CA PRO A 28 -2.33 -12.43 -5.13
C PRO A 28 -1.74 -11.09 -5.56
N GLU A 29 -0.96 -11.13 -6.64
CA GLU A 29 -0.24 -9.97 -7.19
C GLU A 29 -1.17 -8.77 -7.41
N ALA A 30 -2.38 -9.00 -7.92
CA ALA A 30 -3.35 -7.94 -8.16
C ALA A 30 -3.71 -7.12 -6.88
N LEU A 31 -3.77 -7.77 -5.71
CA LEU A 31 -4.06 -7.11 -4.44
C LEU A 31 -2.85 -6.33 -3.93
N ALA A 32 -1.66 -6.92 -3.99
CA ALA A 32 -0.41 -6.26 -3.65
C ALA A 32 -0.16 -5.03 -4.56
N HIS A 33 -0.40 -5.18 -5.86
CA HIS A 33 -0.28 -4.10 -6.84
C HIS A 33 -1.29 -2.99 -6.59
N ARG A 34 -2.52 -3.30 -6.15
CA ARG A 34 -3.50 -2.26 -5.79
C ARG A 34 -2.99 -1.39 -4.64
N LEU A 35 -2.52 -2.02 -3.56
CA LEU A 35 -1.92 -1.32 -2.42
C LEU A 35 -0.73 -0.47 -2.86
N ALA A 36 0.22 -1.07 -3.56
CA ALA A 36 1.42 -0.39 -4.04
C ALA A 36 1.08 0.82 -4.92
N ARG A 37 0.15 0.65 -5.87
CA ARG A 37 -0.13 1.68 -6.87
C ARG A 37 -0.99 2.82 -6.38
N HIS A 38 -1.94 2.54 -5.49
CA HIS A 38 -3.00 3.48 -5.15
C HIS A 38 -2.95 3.98 -3.71
N HIS A 39 -2.31 3.24 -2.79
CA HIS A 39 -2.28 3.60 -1.37
C HIS A 39 -0.88 3.97 -0.86
N PHE A 40 0.17 3.48 -1.51
CA PHE A 40 1.56 3.93 -1.25
C PHE A 40 1.94 5.05 -2.20
N VAL A 41 1.33 6.22 -1.99
CA VAL A 41 1.54 7.41 -2.82
C VAL A 41 2.08 8.54 -1.96
N ASP A 42 3.09 9.26 -2.46
CA ASP A 42 3.66 10.40 -1.75
C ASP A 42 2.71 11.61 -1.76
N ILE A 43 1.82 11.63 -0.78
CA ILE A 43 0.83 12.69 -0.53
C ILE A 43 1.02 13.36 0.84
N VAL A 44 2.23 13.28 1.41
CA VAL A 44 2.51 13.79 2.78
C VAL A 44 2.30 15.30 2.89
N ARG A 45 2.70 16.06 1.87
CA ARG A 45 2.59 17.54 1.85
C ARG A 45 1.60 18.07 0.80
N GLY A 46 1.05 17.19 -0.02
CA GLY A 46 0.27 17.61 -1.18
C GLY A 46 -0.21 16.42 -1.99
N GLN A 47 -0.24 16.55 -3.31
CA GLN A 47 -0.82 15.54 -4.19
C GLN A 47 0.22 14.98 -5.16
N SER A 48 0.15 13.66 -5.37
CA SER A 48 0.89 12.95 -6.41
C SER A 48 -0.07 12.01 -7.15
N PRO A 49 0.12 11.80 -8.46
CA PRO A 49 -0.61 10.77 -9.18
C PRO A 49 -0.27 9.36 -8.66
N SER A 50 -1.26 8.46 -8.73
CA SER A 50 -1.05 7.02 -8.51
C SER A 50 -0.03 6.44 -9.48
N TRP A 51 0.46 5.24 -9.17
CA TRP A 51 1.42 4.53 -9.99
C TRP A 51 0.72 3.73 -11.11
N ARG A 52 1.29 3.78 -12.32
CA ARG A 52 0.85 2.95 -13.44
C ARG A 52 1.39 1.53 -13.28
N PRO A 53 0.79 0.51 -13.92
CA PRO A 53 1.28 -0.87 -13.83
C PRO A 53 2.79 -1.00 -14.12
N GLN A 54 3.28 -0.34 -15.18
CA GLN A 54 4.69 -0.39 -15.55
C GLN A 54 5.66 0.30 -14.57
N HIS A 55 5.15 1.06 -13.60
CA HIS A 55 5.98 1.68 -12.56
C HIS A 55 6.24 0.74 -11.38
N VAL A 56 5.52 -0.38 -11.30
CA VAL A 56 5.75 -1.39 -10.28
C VAL A 56 6.94 -2.24 -10.70
N ARG A 57 8.03 -2.14 -9.96
CA ARG A 57 9.24 -2.97 -10.15
C ARG A 57 9.16 -4.22 -9.27
N GLU A 58 8.61 -4.06 -8.07
CA GLU A 58 8.30 -5.14 -7.15
C GLU A 58 7.06 -4.75 -6.32
N ALA A 59 6.15 -5.69 -6.11
CA ALA A 59 5.11 -5.57 -5.10
C ALA A 59 4.66 -6.96 -4.64
N THR A 60 5.27 -7.43 -3.56
CA THR A 60 5.02 -8.74 -2.99
C THR A 60 4.43 -8.60 -1.60
N LEU A 61 3.49 -9.48 -1.27
CA LEU A 61 2.91 -9.62 0.07
C LEU A 61 2.82 -11.10 0.41
N VAL A 62 3.22 -11.47 1.61
CA VAL A 62 3.12 -12.83 2.16
C VAL A 62 2.44 -12.76 3.51
N THR A 63 1.50 -13.66 3.72
CA THR A 63 0.79 -13.85 5.00
C THR A 63 1.16 -15.19 5.60
N GLU A 64 1.31 -15.23 6.91
CA GLU A 64 1.64 -16.42 7.68
C GLU A 64 0.73 -16.54 8.90
N ILE A 65 0.18 -17.72 9.15
CA ILE A 65 -0.56 -17.99 10.40
C ILE A 65 0.44 -18.11 11.55
N THR A 66 0.37 -17.20 12.52
CA THR A 66 1.24 -17.20 13.71
C THR A 66 0.54 -17.73 14.95
N ALA A 67 -0.79 -17.66 15.00
CA ALA A 67 -1.60 -18.31 16.02
C ALA A 67 -2.95 -18.70 15.42
N SER A 68 -3.56 -19.75 15.96
CA SER A 68 -4.81 -20.30 15.44
C SER A 68 -5.65 -20.83 16.59
N THR A 69 -6.95 -20.51 16.57
CA THR A 69 -7.97 -21.13 17.42
C THR A 69 -9.02 -21.78 16.52
N ASP A 70 -10.10 -22.33 17.08
CA ASP A 70 -11.20 -22.86 16.28
C ASP A 70 -11.89 -21.77 15.44
N THR A 71 -11.99 -20.56 15.97
CA THR A 71 -12.77 -19.46 15.36
C THR A 71 -11.92 -18.34 14.76
N THR A 72 -10.64 -18.23 15.13
CA THR A 72 -9.78 -17.11 14.70
C THR A 72 -8.42 -17.56 14.19
N SER A 73 -7.81 -16.75 13.33
CA SER A 73 -6.42 -16.89 12.90
C SER A 73 -5.69 -15.56 13.07
N THR A 74 -4.55 -15.58 13.74
CA THR A 74 -3.63 -14.43 13.77
C THR A 74 -2.63 -14.60 12.65
N LEU A 75 -2.43 -13.53 11.89
CA LEU A 75 -1.60 -13.49 10.70
C LEU A 75 -0.47 -12.50 10.91
N ARG A 76 0.74 -12.89 10.53
CA ARG A 76 1.83 -11.96 10.24
C ARG A 76 1.82 -11.65 8.75
N ILE A 77 1.94 -10.37 8.42
CA ILE A 77 1.96 -9.85 7.05
C ILE A 77 3.35 -9.28 6.80
N GLN A 78 3.96 -9.65 5.68
CA GLN A 78 5.23 -9.11 5.23
C GLN A 78 5.14 -8.71 3.76
N GLY A 79 5.87 -7.67 3.38
CA GLY A 79 5.90 -7.22 2.00
C GLY A 79 7.13 -6.45 1.61
N GLN A 80 7.41 -6.47 0.31
CA GLN A 80 8.41 -5.63 -0.33
C GLN A 80 7.75 -4.89 -1.51
N ILE A 81 8.02 -3.60 -1.59
CA ILE A 81 7.44 -2.72 -2.60
C ILE A 81 8.59 -1.88 -3.19
N HIS A 82 8.69 -1.89 -4.51
CA HIS A 82 9.57 -0.98 -5.26
C HIS A 82 8.77 -0.37 -6.40
N LEU A 83 8.62 0.95 -6.33
CA LEU A 83 7.92 1.77 -7.32
C LEU A 83 8.90 2.75 -7.92
N GLN A 84 8.92 2.86 -9.25
CA GLN A 84 9.80 3.79 -9.96
C GLN A 84 9.16 4.27 -11.26
N ALA A 85 9.21 5.56 -11.50
CA ALA A 85 8.72 6.19 -12.71
C ALA A 85 9.70 7.28 -13.17
N ALA A 86 10.12 7.18 -14.43
CA ALA A 86 10.72 8.29 -15.16
C ALA A 86 9.61 9.14 -15.79
N GLY A 87 9.80 10.45 -15.84
CA GLY A 87 8.91 11.34 -16.57
C GLY A 87 9.35 12.79 -16.50
N THR A 88 8.69 13.62 -17.29
CA THR A 88 8.88 15.07 -17.27
C THR A 88 7.93 15.68 -16.25
N TRP A 89 8.47 16.28 -15.19
CA TRP A 89 7.69 16.85 -14.10
C TRP A 89 8.11 18.30 -13.88
N ARG A 90 7.14 19.18 -13.65
CA ARG A 90 7.44 20.47 -13.04
C ARG A 90 7.55 20.25 -11.54
N VAL A 91 8.70 20.52 -10.93
CA VAL A 91 8.88 20.40 -9.47
C VAL A 91 9.57 21.64 -8.92
N GLY A 92 9.01 22.23 -7.86
CA GLY A 92 9.41 23.55 -7.38
C GLY A 92 8.23 24.53 -7.44
N ALA A 93 8.49 25.80 -7.15
CA ALA A 93 7.46 26.83 -7.28
C ALA A 93 7.06 27.01 -8.77
N PRO A 94 5.79 27.35 -9.07
CA PRO A 94 5.28 27.42 -10.44
C PRO A 94 6.07 28.34 -11.38
N ASP A 95 6.75 29.34 -10.82
CA ASP A 95 7.51 30.42 -11.43
C ASP A 95 9.03 30.21 -11.45
N GLU A 96 9.56 29.24 -10.69
CA GLU A 96 11.00 29.05 -10.51
C GLU A 96 11.63 28.06 -11.51
N THR A 97 10.92 27.01 -11.92
CA THR A 97 11.47 25.94 -12.76
C THR A 97 10.46 25.43 -13.79
N GLY A 98 10.91 25.30 -15.05
CA GLY A 98 10.18 24.60 -16.09
C GLY A 98 10.09 23.08 -15.80
N PRO A 99 9.24 22.33 -16.53
CA PRO A 99 9.26 20.87 -16.47
C PRO A 99 10.64 20.33 -16.83
N SER A 100 11.14 19.36 -16.08
CA SER A 100 12.40 18.67 -16.36
C SER A 100 12.21 17.15 -16.27
N ASP A 101 13.05 16.43 -17.00
CA ASP A 101 13.08 14.97 -16.92
C ASP A 101 13.72 14.56 -15.60
N GLN A 102 13.03 13.68 -14.88
CA GLN A 102 13.50 13.16 -13.61
C GLN A 102 12.83 11.82 -13.29
N GLU A 103 13.42 11.12 -12.34
CA GLU A 103 12.83 9.92 -11.75
C GLU A 103 12.20 10.23 -10.40
N ARG A 104 11.11 9.52 -10.10
CA ARG A 104 10.54 9.43 -8.77
C ARG A 104 10.36 7.96 -8.40
N GLY A 105 10.35 7.68 -7.11
CA GLY A 105 10.13 6.32 -6.65
C GLY A 105 10.03 6.20 -5.16
N MET A 106 9.78 4.96 -4.73
CA MET A 106 9.89 4.56 -3.35
C MET A 106 10.24 3.08 -3.24
N ILE A 107 10.94 2.74 -2.18
CA ILE A 107 11.20 1.36 -1.76
C ILE A 107 10.68 1.25 -0.34
N LEU A 108 9.79 0.29 -0.09
CA LEU A 108 9.15 0.09 1.21
C LEU A 108 9.23 -1.38 1.62
N THR A 109 9.51 -1.60 2.90
CA THR A 109 9.26 -2.87 3.57
C THR A 109 7.99 -2.75 4.38
N LEU A 110 7.06 -3.69 4.17
CA LEU A 110 5.81 -3.79 4.91
C LEU A 110 5.92 -4.89 5.97
N THR A 111 5.48 -4.58 7.19
CA THR A 111 5.26 -5.53 8.27
C THR A 111 3.92 -5.26 8.93
N GLY A 112 3.22 -6.30 9.34
CA GLY A 112 1.91 -6.15 9.97
C GLY A 112 1.43 -7.40 10.68
N GLU A 113 0.33 -7.21 11.39
CA GLU A 113 -0.42 -8.24 12.08
C GLU A 113 -1.92 -8.06 11.79
N ALA A 114 -2.63 -9.17 11.63
CA ALA A 114 -4.09 -9.16 11.52
C ALA A 114 -4.70 -10.32 12.30
N THR A 115 -5.93 -10.14 12.76
CA THR A 115 -6.76 -11.21 13.30
C THR A 115 -7.94 -11.41 12.38
N TYR A 116 -8.06 -12.61 11.81
CA TYR A 116 -9.16 -13.02 10.96
C TYR A 116 -10.18 -13.81 11.77
N ASP A 117 -11.43 -13.36 11.71
CA ASP A 117 -12.60 -14.05 12.26
C ASP A 117 -13.18 -14.96 11.17
N ARG A 118 -13.09 -16.27 11.38
CA ARG A 118 -13.56 -17.27 10.41
C ARG A 118 -15.08 -17.34 10.34
N ALA A 119 -15.76 -17.12 11.46
CA ALA A 119 -17.22 -17.21 11.51
C ALA A 119 -17.88 -16.10 10.68
N ASN A 120 -17.30 -14.90 10.73
CA ASN A 120 -17.81 -13.72 10.02
C ASN A 120 -17.06 -13.41 8.71
N SER A 121 -16.06 -14.23 8.35
CA SER A 121 -15.22 -14.08 7.15
C SER A 121 -14.66 -12.66 6.95
N ARG A 122 -14.13 -12.06 8.02
CA ARG A 122 -13.60 -10.70 8.02
C ARG A 122 -12.41 -10.55 8.95
N PHE A 123 -11.63 -9.49 8.74
CA PHE A 123 -10.65 -9.08 9.74
C PHE A 123 -11.37 -8.46 10.95
N ALA A 124 -11.09 -8.97 12.14
CA ALA A 124 -11.46 -8.36 13.42
C ALA A 124 -10.41 -7.31 13.86
N ARG A 125 -9.17 -7.47 13.39
CA ARG A 125 -8.07 -6.51 13.55
C ARG A 125 -7.20 -6.56 12.31
N PHE A 126 -6.73 -5.40 11.86
CA PHE A 126 -5.71 -5.30 10.84
C PHE A 126 -4.82 -4.12 11.17
N GLN A 127 -3.51 -4.34 11.25
CA GLN A 127 -2.51 -3.29 11.44
C GLN A 127 -1.27 -3.62 10.64
N ALA A 128 -0.84 -2.71 9.77
CA ALA A 128 0.41 -2.84 9.05
C ALA A 128 1.08 -1.48 8.91
N ILE A 129 2.41 -1.50 8.83
CA ILE A 129 3.23 -0.35 8.51
C ILE A 129 4.09 -0.67 7.30
N ALA A 130 4.16 0.25 6.35
CA ALA A 130 5.12 0.21 5.25
C ALA A 130 6.10 1.36 5.44
N LEU A 131 7.38 1.05 5.63
CA LEU A 131 8.44 2.03 5.90
C LEU A 131 9.53 1.91 4.85
N GLY A 132 10.13 3.04 4.49
CA GLY A 132 11.33 3.06 3.65
C GLY A 132 11.62 4.45 3.12
N ASP A 133 12.15 4.53 1.90
CA ASP A 133 12.59 5.78 1.31
C ASP A 133 11.77 6.13 0.08
N ARG A 134 11.48 7.43 -0.09
CA ARG A 134 10.98 8.04 -1.33
C ARG A 134 12.04 8.94 -1.95
N TRP A 135 11.96 9.17 -3.26
CA TRP A 135 12.77 10.16 -3.97
C TRP A 135 12.00 10.78 -5.14
N GLY A 136 12.55 11.88 -5.65
CA GLY A 136 11.94 12.70 -6.69
C GLY A 136 10.76 13.52 -6.17
N GLY A 137 10.02 14.08 -7.11
CA GLY A 137 8.85 14.91 -6.83
C GLY A 137 7.85 14.92 -7.98
N THR A 138 6.70 15.51 -7.73
CA THR A 138 5.68 15.79 -8.74
C THR A 138 5.24 17.24 -8.59
N ARG A 139 4.37 17.73 -9.48
CA ARG A 139 3.96 19.13 -9.51
C ARG A 139 3.40 19.66 -8.20
N TYR A 140 2.67 18.82 -7.46
CA TYR A 140 1.87 19.26 -6.33
C TYR A 140 2.22 18.56 -5.02
N ASN A 141 3.33 17.83 -4.93
CA ASN A 141 3.71 17.13 -3.69
C ASN A 141 4.72 17.89 -2.82
N ALA A 142 5.03 19.14 -3.18
CA ALA A 142 5.89 20.05 -2.42
C ALA A 142 7.28 19.46 -2.05
N ARG A 143 7.88 18.73 -3.01
CA ARG A 143 9.23 18.14 -2.91
C ARG A 143 10.35 19.00 -3.53
N GLY A 144 10.04 20.24 -3.91
CA GLY A 144 10.95 21.14 -4.65
C GLY A 144 12.32 21.37 -4.03
N ARG A 145 12.45 21.21 -2.71
CA ARG A 145 13.70 21.42 -1.96
C ARG A 145 14.27 20.14 -1.36
N ASP A 146 13.65 18.98 -1.62
CA ASP A 146 14.01 17.69 -1.01
C ASP A 146 13.83 16.53 -2.00
N LEU A 147 14.36 16.64 -3.22
CA LEU A 147 14.24 15.61 -4.27
C LEU A 147 15.05 14.33 -3.99
N GLY A 148 16.06 14.40 -3.13
CA GLY A 148 16.86 13.24 -2.75
C GLY A 148 16.06 12.17 -2.00
N LYS A 149 16.72 11.05 -1.68
CA LYS A 149 16.13 10.02 -0.84
C LYS A 149 15.74 10.62 0.52
N SER A 150 14.53 10.31 0.98
CA SER A 150 14.04 10.73 2.29
C SER A 150 13.10 9.67 2.85
N PRO A 151 13.04 9.48 4.17
CA PRO A 151 12.14 8.52 4.79
C PRO A 151 10.68 8.83 4.50
N ILE A 152 9.87 7.79 4.37
CA ILE A 152 8.41 7.84 4.34
C ILE A 152 7.84 6.60 5.04
N GLY A 153 6.65 6.75 5.61
CA GLY A 153 5.90 5.67 6.21
C GLY A 153 4.41 5.75 5.90
N PHE A 154 3.78 4.59 5.81
CA PHE A 154 2.33 4.42 5.66
C PHE A 154 1.83 3.51 6.77
N ALA A 155 0.77 3.91 7.46
CA ALA A 155 0.07 3.08 8.43
C ALA A 155 -1.27 2.64 7.84
N LEU A 156 -1.54 1.34 7.91
CA LEU A 156 -2.80 0.73 7.50
C LEU A 156 -3.45 0.14 8.75
N THR A 157 -4.66 0.56 9.04
CA THR A 157 -5.47 0.01 10.13
C THR A 157 -6.85 -0.37 9.60
N LEU A 158 -7.49 -1.34 10.25
CA LEU A 158 -8.90 -1.63 9.98
C LEU A 158 -9.73 -0.36 10.25
N ALA A 159 -10.50 0.07 9.26
CA ALA A 159 -11.42 1.20 9.39
C ALA A 159 -12.57 0.85 10.35
N SER A 160 -13.08 1.83 11.07
CA SER A 160 -14.29 1.65 11.88
C SER A 160 -15.55 1.67 11.00
N ASP A 161 -16.67 1.18 11.55
CA ASP A 161 -17.93 1.05 10.79
C ASP A 161 -18.50 2.41 10.32
N ASP A 162 -18.13 3.51 10.97
CA ASP A 162 -18.47 4.89 10.63
C ASP A 162 -17.53 5.52 9.58
N GLU A 163 -16.38 4.90 9.30
CA GLU A 163 -15.38 5.37 8.34
C GLU A 163 -15.57 4.71 6.95
N ARG A 164 -16.68 5.01 6.29
CA ARG A 164 -17.05 4.44 4.97
C ARG A 164 -16.75 5.35 3.78
N VAL A 165 -15.69 6.15 3.87
CA VAL A 165 -15.32 7.04 2.77
C VAL A 165 -14.66 6.22 1.66
N PRO A 166 -15.11 6.32 0.39
CA PRO A 166 -14.49 5.63 -0.72
C PRO A 166 -12.99 5.95 -0.85
N PRO A 167 -12.16 4.97 -1.27
CA PRO A 167 -10.76 5.20 -1.62
C PRO A 167 -10.59 6.34 -2.61
N ALA A 168 -9.52 7.13 -2.46
CA ALA A 168 -9.23 8.23 -3.38
C ALA A 168 -8.99 7.77 -4.82
N SER A 169 -8.75 6.48 -5.07
CA SER A 169 -8.61 5.87 -6.40
C SER A 169 -9.59 4.73 -6.65
N ILE A 170 -10.82 4.80 -6.10
CA ILE A 170 -11.82 3.72 -6.22
C ILE A 170 -12.09 3.29 -7.67
N TRP A 171 -12.03 4.23 -8.63
CA TRP A 171 -12.19 3.95 -10.06
C TRP A 171 -11.16 2.96 -10.63
N ALA A 172 -10.07 2.68 -9.91
CA ALA A 172 -9.03 1.75 -10.36
C ALA A 172 -9.24 0.31 -9.87
N TYR A 173 -10.30 0.02 -9.12
CA TYR A 173 -10.50 -1.28 -8.46
C TYR A 173 -11.14 -2.34 -9.37
N GLY A 174 -11.79 -1.92 -10.46
CA GLY A 174 -12.20 -2.80 -11.54
C GLY A 174 -13.49 -3.60 -11.30
N TRP A 175 -14.28 -3.22 -10.29
CA TRP A 175 -15.62 -3.74 -10.02
C TRP A 175 -16.57 -2.58 -9.67
#